data_AF-A0A160NZ32-F1
#
_entry.id   AF-A0A160NZ32-F1
#
_cell.length_a   1.000
_cell.length_b   1.000
_cell.length_c   1.000
_cell.angle_alpha   90.00
_cell.angle_beta   90.00
_cell.angle_gamma   90.00
#
_symmetry.space_group_name_H-M   'P 1'
#
loop_
_entity.id
_entity.type
_entity.pdbx_description
1 polymer ?
#
loop_
_entity_poly.entity_id
_entity_poly.type
_entity_poly.pdbx_seq_one_letter_code
_entity_poly.pdbx_strand_id
1 'polypeptide(L)' 'MNALHQYLFDSYRAARLGETPPPAPGTHDRAVLRAVLRWGRPPRPKTGAVPGTGEAPGQRSEPRPGRGRGEDRSGEGRG' A
#
# COMPACT_ATOMS: atom_id res chain seq x y z
N MET A 1 23.38 -40.61 7.16
CA MET A 1 21.98 -40.16 7.29
C MET A 1 21.96 -38.65 7.06
N ASN A 2 21.07 -38.10 6.22
CA ASN A 2 20.93 -36.63 6.01
C ASN A 2 19.75 -36.12 6.85
N ALA A 3 19.77 -34.85 7.27
CA ALA A 3 18.70 -34.19 8.02
C ALA A 3 17.34 -34.29 7.30
N LEU A 4 17.30 -34.18 5.97
CA LEU A 4 16.07 -34.37 5.21
C LEU A 4 15.54 -35.81 5.31
N HIS A 5 16.42 -36.81 5.17
CA HIS A 5 16.04 -38.21 5.28
C HIS A 5 15.51 -38.54 6.69
N GLN A 6 16.20 -38.07 7.74
CA GLN A 6 15.75 -38.23 9.13
C GLN A 6 14.38 -37.58 9.35
N TYR A 7 14.20 -36.34 8.86
CA TYR A 7 12.94 -35.63 8.96
C TYR A 7 11.77 -36.39 8.30
N LEU A 8 12.00 -37.03 7.15
CA LEU A 8 10.96 -37.81 6.47
C LEU A 8 10.54 -39.03 7.31
N PHE A 9 11.51 -39.73 7.91
CA PHE A 9 11.21 -40.87 8.79
C PHE A 9 10.49 -40.44 10.07
N ASP A 10 10.96 -39.36 10.72
CA ASP A 10 10.35 -38.87 11.96
C ASP A 10 8.95 -38.30 11.72
N SER A 11 8.73 -37.62 10.59
CA SER A 11 7.40 -37.11 10.20
C SER A 11 6.42 -38.26 9.94
N TYR A 12 6.88 -39.32 9.26
CA TYR A 12 6.07 -40.50 9.03
C TYR A 12 5.72 -41.21 10.36
N ARG A 13 6.69 -41.36 11.25
CA ARG A 13 6.49 -41.91 12.59
C ARG A 13 5.48 -41.09 13.39
N ALA A 14 5.65 -39.77 13.43
CA ALA A 14 4.76 -38.86 14.16
C ALA A 14 3.32 -38.95 13.63
N ALA A 15 3.14 -38.94 12.29
CA ALA A 15 1.84 -39.13 11.66
C ALA A 15 1.19 -40.48 12.01
N ARG A 16 2.02 -41.50 12.28
CA ARG A 16 1.52 -42.83 12.62
C ARG A 16 1.13 -42.99 14.08
N LEU A 17 1.84 -42.30 14.97
CA LEU A 17 1.58 -42.26 16.41
C LEU A 17 0.57 -41.16 16.82
N GLY A 18 0.17 -40.28 15.89
CA GLY A 18 -0.68 -39.13 16.19
C GLY A 18 0.06 -38.02 16.95
N GLU A 19 1.38 -38.00 16.88
CA GLU A 19 2.23 -36.99 17.50
C GLU A 19 2.40 -35.78 16.58
N THR A 20 2.73 -34.63 17.17
CA THR A 20 3.05 -33.43 16.39
C THR A 20 4.32 -33.67 15.55
N PRO A 21 4.30 -33.36 14.24
CA PRO A 21 5.48 -33.57 13.41
C PRO A 21 6.65 -32.68 13.87
N PRO A 22 7.90 -33.16 13.69
CA PRO A 22 9.07 -32.34 13.99
C PRO A 22 9.09 -31.07 13.12
N PRO A 23 9.74 -29.98 13.56
CA PRO A 23 9.88 -28.79 12.74
C PRO A 23 10.67 -29.12 11.47
N ALA A 24 10.20 -28.62 10.32
CA ALA A 24 10.88 -28.85 9.06
C ALA A 24 12.34 -28.36 9.11
N PRO A 25 13.28 -29.08 8.46
CA PRO A 25 14.65 -28.60 8.30
C PRO A 25 14.67 -27.17 7.76
N GLY A 26 15.53 -26.32 8.32
CA GLY A 26 15.62 -24.90 7.94
C GLY A 26 14.55 -23.98 8.57
N THR A 27 13.67 -24.49 9.44
CA THR A 27 12.74 -23.63 10.21
C THR A 27 13.49 -22.60 11.07
N HIS A 28 14.60 -23.03 11.69
CA HIS A 28 15.44 -22.16 12.51
C HIS A 28 16.21 -21.16 11.66
N ASP A 29 16.75 -21.60 10.51
CA ASP A 29 17.42 -20.71 9.55
C ASP A 29 16.50 -19.61 9.02
N ARG A 30 15.23 -19.94 8.75
CA ARG A 30 14.19 -18.96 8.39
C ARG A 30 13.91 -17.94 9.50
N ALA A 31 13.99 -18.33 10.77
CA ALA A 31 13.85 -17.41 11.89
C ALA A 31 15.04 -16.44 11.95
N VAL A 32 16.25 -16.96 11.80
CA VAL A 32 17.48 -16.17 11.73
C VAL A 32 17.45 -15.20 10.55
N LEU A 33 17.08 -15.65 9.34
CA LEU A 33 16.96 -14.79 8.17
C LEU A 33 15.94 -13.66 8.39
N ARG A 34 14.78 -13.96 9.00
CA ARG A 34 13.80 -12.92 9.34
C ARG A 34 14.33 -11.93 10.37
N ALA A 35 15.13 -12.38 11.35
CA ALA A 35 15.75 -11.50 12.32
C ALA A 35 16.77 -10.56 11.65
N VAL A 36 17.63 -11.09 10.78
CA VAL A 36 18.61 -10.30 10.01
C VAL A 36 17.91 -9.29 9.10
N LEU A 37 16.89 -9.72 8.36
CA LEU A 37 16.11 -8.82 7.49
C LEU A 37 15.38 -7.73 8.27
N ARG A 38 14.91 -8.03 9.49
CA ARG A 38 14.29 -7.03 10.37
C ARG A 38 15.31 -6.02 10.89
N TRP A 39 16.51 -6.49 11.26
CA TRP A 39 17.57 -5.63 11.75
C TRP A 39 18.12 -4.69 10.68
N GLY A 40 18.27 -5.18 9.45
CA GLY A 40 18.70 -4.36 8.31
C GLY A 40 17.62 -3.47 7.69
N ARG A 41 16.39 -3.50 8.21
CA ARG A 41 15.27 -2.72 7.68
C ARG A 41 15.34 -1.28 8.21
N PRO A 42 15.50 -0.25 7.36
CA PRO A 42 15.37 1.13 7.82
C PRO A 42 13.94 1.37 8.31
N PRO A 43 13.74 2.28 9.29
CA PRO A 43 12.41 2.61 9.77
C PRO A 43 11.56 3.10 8.60
N ARG A 44 10.30 2.62 8.53
CA ARG A 44 9.37 3.12 7.53
C ARG A 44 9.16 4.61 7.79
N PRO A 45 9.27 5.48 6.77
CA PRO A 45 8.89 6.88 6.94
C PRO A 45 7.44 6.92 7.39
N LYS A 46 7.13 7.77 8.38
CA LYS A 46 5.75 7.99 8.81
C LYS A 46 5.02 8.66 7.65
N THR A 47 4.36 7.86 6.80
CA THR A 47 3.45 8.36 5.78
C THR A 47 2.22 8.94 6.48
N GLY A 48 2.35 10.20 6.88
CA GLY A 48 1.28 11.06 7.39
C GLY A 48 1.41 12.50 6.88
N ALA A 49 2.58 12.88 6.34
CA ALA A 49 2.68 14.05 5.49
C ALA A 49 2.41 13.60 4.06
N VAL A 50 1.18 13.79 3.59
CA VAL A 50 0.93 13.90 2.15
C VAL A 50 1.62 15.19 1.71
N PRO A 51 2.71 15.16 0.93
CA PRO A 51 3.26 16.39 0.39
C PRO A 51 2.32 16.82 -0.75
N GLY A 52 1.37 17.72 -0.47
CA GLY A 52 0.52 18.27 -1.53
C GLY A 52 -0.87 18.79 -1.17
N THR A 53 -1.27 18.86 0.09
CA THR A 53 -2.49 19.58 0.49
C THR A 53 -2.16 20.87 1.25
N GLY A 54 -1.22 21.63 0.68
CA GLY A 54 -1.00 23.03 1.01
C GLY A 54 -1.42 23.87 -0.19
N GLU A 55 -2.67 24.34 -0.15
CA GLU A 55 -3.16 25.60 -0.71
C GLU A 55 -2.29 26.24 -1.82
N ALA A 56 -2.72 26.10 -3.07
CA ALA A 56 -2.17 26.88 -4.17
C ALA A 56 -2.38 28.38 -3.89
N PRO A 57 -1.36 29.25 -4.04
CA PRO A 57 -1.53 30.67 -3.80
C PRO A 57 -2.49 31.27 -4.81
N GLY A 58 -3.57 31.87 -4.29
CA GLY A 58 -4.39 32.91 -4.90
C GLY A 58 -4.44 32.91 -6.44
N GLN A 59 -5.36 32.14 -6.99
CA GLN A 59 -5.85 32.35 -8.36
C GLN A 59 -6.53 33.73 -8.38
N ARG A 60 -5.76 34.76 -8.68
CA ARG A 60 -6.24 36.11 -9.01
C ARG A 60 -7.18 35.93 -10.20
N SER A 61 -8.48 36.03 -9.93
CA SER A 61 -9.52 36.07 -10.94
C SER A 61 -9.34 37.34 -11.78
N GLU A 62 -8.70 37.21 -12.95
CA GLU A 62 -8.75 38.26 -13.97
C GLU A 62 -10.17 38.38 -14.51
N PRO A 63 -10.75 39.59 -14.59
CA PRO A 63 -12.07 39.77 -15.19
C PRO A 63 -11.96 39.57 -16.71
N ARG A 64 -12.65 38.55 -17.21
CA ARG A 64 -12.70 38.22 -18.63
C ARG A 64 -13.44 39.34 -19.39
N PRO A 65 -12.87 39.93 -20.45
CA PRO A 65 -13.51 41.02 -21.18
C PRO A 65 -14.77 40.51 -21.89
N GLY A 66 -15.84 41.29 -21.74
CA GLY A 66 -17.19 41.00 -22.22
C GLY A 66 -17.20 40.61 -23.69
N ARG A 67 -17.67 39.39 -23.96
CA ARG A 67 -18.02 38.97 -25.32
C ARG A 67 -19.51 39.25 -25.48
N GLY A 68 -19.80 40.41 -26.07
CA GLY A 68 -21.14 40.79 -26.45
C GLY A 68 -21.83 39.67 -27.21
N ARG A 69 -23.02 39.33 -26.75
CA ARG A 69 -23.97 38.53 -27.52
C ARG A 69 -25.27 39.31 -27.46
N GLY A 70 -25.53 40.02 -28.56
CA GLY A 70 -26.85 40.56 -28.82
C GLY A 70 -27.85 39.41 -28.89
N GLU A 71 -29.08 39.71 -28.50
CA GLU A 71 -30.31 39.22 -29.11
C GLU A 71 -31.49 39.76 -28.31
N ASP A 72 -32.13 40.76 -28.91
CA ASP A 72 -33.57 40.83 -29.14
C ASP A 72 -34.53 40.38 -28.03
N ARG A 73 -35.19 41.39 -27.44
CA ARG A 73 -36.64 41.40 -27.19
C ARG A 73 -37.12 42.84 -27.43
N SER A 74 -37.84 43.13 -28.51
CA SER A 74 -39.29 42.91 -28.65
C SER A 74 -40.08 43.41 -27.43
N GLY A 75 -40.75 44.56 -27.59
CA GLY A 75 -42.03 44.84 -26.95
C GLY A 75 -42.11 46.03 -25.99
N GLU A 76 -42.31 47.24 -26.51
CA GLU A 76 -43.08 48.34 -25.89
C GLU A 76 -43.29 49.38 -27.03
N GLY A 77 -44.48 49.79 -27.47
CA GLY A 77 -45.67 50.13 -26.70
C GLY A 77 -45.68 51.64 -26.49
N ARG A 78 -46.54 52.36 -27.25
CA ARG A 78 -46.89 53.81 -27.27
C ARG A 78 -46.69 54.34 -28.70
N GLY A 79 -47.60 55.04 -29.35
CA GLY A 79 -48.85 55.73 -28.99
C GLY A 79 -49.14 56.68 -30.15
#